data_AF-A0A8J5Y9X1-F1
#
_entry.id   AF-A0A8J5Y9X1-F1
#
_cell.length_a   1.000
_cell.length_b   1.000
_cell.length_c   1.000
_cell.angle_alpha   90.00
_cell.angle_beta   90.00
_cell.angle_gamma   90.00
#
_symmetry.space_group_name_H-M   'P 1'
#
loop_
_entity.id
_entity.type
_entity.pdbx_description
1 polymer ?
#
loop_
_entity_poly.entity_id
_entity_poly.type
_entity_poly.pdbx_seq_one_letter_code
_entity_poly.pdbx_strand_id
1 'polypeptide(L)'
;MPFCLSSAVTYSCRVCRKFRVLARFSTSCALNTVDYFKEIDTHVSDYPELQRRMQSYAISGDFSNAFSTLNLLKNIDGKPTVYDCNALMYFYLKSKNACWQELVEIYTGMKRFGPPPVASTFNTLLNGMLLLGDLKDAIFIVEEMCRNHFVPSFTYLSKR
;
A
#
# COMPACT_ATOMS: atom_id res chain seq x y z
N MET A 1 38.27 -4.79 -42.02
CA MET A 1 38.68 -3.53 -41.34
C MET A 1 37.82 -2.40 -41.90
N PRO A 2 37.36 -1.41 -41.10
CA PRO A 2 37.87 -1.02 -39.78
C PRO A 2 36.92 -1.21 -38.58
N PHE A 3 37.52 -1.01 -37.41
CA PHE A 3 37.06 -0.75 -36.03
C PHE A 3 35.59 -0.44 -35.69
N CYS A 4 35.17 -0.96 -34.52
CA CYS A 4 34.01 -0.49 -33.75
C CYS A 4 34.47 0.44 -32.60
N LEU A 5 33.73 1.51 -32.29
CA LEU A 5 33.74 2.15 -30.96
C LEU A 5 32.58 3.13 -30.72
N SER A 6 32.04 3.11 -29.49
CA SER A 6 31.36 4.22 -28.78
C SER A 6 29.93 4.69 -29.16
N SER A 7 28.98 4.19 -28.36
CA SER A 7 28.03 5.00 -27.53
C SER A 7 26.74 5.63 -28.11
N ALA A 8 25.84 5.93 -27.15
CA ALA A 8 24.64 6.79 -27.23
C ALA A 8 23.42 6.30 -28.03
N VAL A 9 22.61 5.41 -27.42
CA VAL A 9 21.22 5.20 -27.83
C VAL A 9 20.29 6.15 -27.06
N THR A 10 20.02 7.33 -27.63
CA THR A 10 19.05 8.28 -27.08
C THR A 10 17.63 8.00 -27.60
N TYR A 11 16.79 7.35 -26.79
CA TYR A 11 15.37 7.17 -27.12
C TYR A 11 14.59 8.48 -26.94
N SER A 12 14.21 9.11 -28.04
CA SER A 12 13.38 10.31 -28.06
C SER A 12 11.90 9.97 -27.83
N CYS A 13 11.37 10.26 -26.64
CA CYS A 13 9.93 10.17 -26.36
C CYS A 13 9.31 11.56 -26.18
N ARG A 14 8.58 12.03 -27.20
CA ARG A 14 7.74 13.24 -27.15
C ARG A 14 6.46 13.02 -27.98
N VAL A 15 5.34 12.77 -27.31
CA VAL A 15 3.99 12.98 -27.86
C VAL A 15 3.19 13.79 -26.82
N CYS A 16 2.37 14.71 -27.28
CA CYS A 16 1.84 15.80 -26.46
C CYS A 16 0.47 15.54 -25.82
N ARG A 17 0.27 16.25 -24.72
CA ARG A 17 -0.99 16.74 -24.10
C ARG A 17 -2.28 16.57 -24.93
N LYS A 18 -3.33 16.10 -24.23
CA LYS A 18 -4.76 16.43 -24.39
C LYS A 18 -5.34 16.51 -25.82
N PHE A 19 -6.16 15.53 -26.18
CA PHE A 19 -7.32 15.76 -27.04
C PHE A 19 -8.58 15.10 -26.48
N ARG A 20 -9.73 15.74 -26.70
CA ARG A 20 -11.07 15.30 -26.28
C ARG A 20 -11.88 15.03 -27.55
N VAL A 21 -12.27 13.79 -27.80
CA VAL A 21 -13.10 13.42 -28.97
C VAL A 21 -14.30 12.61 -28.49
N LEU A 22 -15.50 13.09 -28.83
CA LEU A 22 -16.75 12.34 -28.68
C LEU A 22 -16.93 11.42 -29.89
N ALA A 23 -17.17 10.14 -29.65
CA ALA A 23 -17.59 9.19 -30.67
C ALA A 23 -18.84 8.43 -30.22
N ARG A 24 -20.02 9.01 -30.47
CA ARG A 24 -21.29 8.26 -30.39
C ARG A 24 -21.48 7.54 -31.72
N PHE A 25 -21.29 6.22 -31.73
CA PHE A 25 -21.83 5.35 -32.77
C PHE A 25 -22.67 4.26 -32.12
N SER A 26 -23.95 4.21 -32.51
CA SER A 26 -24.89 3.18 -32.07
C SER A 26 -25.05 2.15 -33.17
N THR A 27 -24.58 0.94 -32.93
CA THR A 27 -24.94 -0.26 -33.68
C THR A 27 -25.17 -1.40 -32.68
N SER A 28 -26.29 -2.10 -32.83
CA SER A 28 -26.75 -3.09 -31.86
C SER A 28 -25.88 -4.36 -31.83
N CYS A 29 -25.90 -5.05 -30.69
CA CYS A 29 -25.45 -6.43 -30.48
C CYS A 29 -23.93 -6.73 -30.57
N ALA A 30 -23.21 -6.56 -29.45
CA ALA A 30 -22.36 -7.63 -28.89
C ALA A 30 -21.84 -7.32 -27.46
N LEU A 31 -21.95 -8.32 -26.58
CA LEU A 31 -21.17 -8.56 -25.34
C LEU A 31 -21.09 -7.47 -24.26
N ASN A 32 -21.66 -7.80 -23.09
CA ASN A 32 -21.33 -7.17 -21.81
C ASN A 32 -19.92 -7.60 -21.36
N THR A 33 -19.02 -6.64 -21.17
CA THR A 33 -17.90 -6.75 -20.23
C THR A 33 -18.01 -5.59 -19.26
N VAL A 34 -18.09 -5.90 -17.96
CA VAL A 34 -18.56 -4.98 -16.92
C VAL A 34 -17.80 -3.65 -16.93
N ASP A 35 -18.52 -2.54 -17.08
CA ASP A 35 -18.01 -1.18 -16.86
C ASP A 35 -17.73 -0.92 -15.37
N TYR A 36 -16.72 -1.60 -14.83
CA TYR A 36 -16.15 -1.29 -13.51
C TYR A 36 -15.07 -0.20 -13.59
N PHE A 37 -15.19 0.69 -14.58
CA PHE A 37 -14.50 1.99 -14.59
C PHE A 37 -15.48 3.06 -14.11
N LYS A 38 -15.83 2.98 -12.83
CA LYS A 38 -16.51 4.07 -12.14
C LYS A 38 -15.59 5.30 -12.23
N GLU A 39 -16.00 6.32 -12.99
CA GLU A 39 -15.18 7.51 -13.23
C GLU A 39 -14.78 8.15 -11.89
N ILE A 40 -13.52 7.95 -11.49
CA ILE A 40 -12.91 8.76 -10.44
C ILE A 40 -12.57 10.08 -11.11
N ASP A 41 -13.35 11.10 -10.76
CA ASP A 41 -13.15 12.48 -11.19
C ASP A 41 -11.73 12.90 -10.77
N THR A 42 -10.81 12.92 -11.75
CA THR A 42 -9.36 12.98 -11.50
C THR A 42 -8.91 14.43 -11.33
N HIS A 43 -9.48 15.09 -10.32
CA HIS A 43 -8.72 16.08 -9.58
C HIS A 43 -7.42 15.41 -9.12
N VAL A 44 -6.27 15.94 -9.57
CA VAL A 44 -4.96 15.46 -9.12
C VAL A 44 -4.98 15.56 -7.60
N SER A 45 -4.96 14.40 -6.94
CA SER A 45 -5.21 14.31 -5.51
C SER A 45 -3.86 14.31 -4.82
N ASP A 46 -3.47 15.48 -4.33
CA ASP A 46 -2.20 15.67 -3.62
C ASP A 46 -2.09 14.71 -2.43
N TYR A 47 -0.85 14.40 -2.03
CA TYR A 47 -0.55 13.42 -0.97
C TYR A 47 -1.46 13.54 0.28
N PRO A 48 -1.73 14.75 0.84
CA PRO A 48 -2.54 14.88 2.05
C PRO A 48 -4.02 14.50 1.85
N GLU A 49 -4.56 14.58 0.62
CA GLU A 49 -5.93 14.19 0.32
C GLU A 49 -6.07 12.67 0.28
N LEU A 50 -5.17 12.00 -0.44
CA LEU A 50 -5.13 10.55 -0.51
C LEU A 50 -4.80 9.92 0.84
N GLN A 51 -3.89 10.53 1.62
CA GLN A 51 -3.61 10.13 3.01
C GLN A 51 -4.88 10.20 3.88
N ARG A 52 -5.65 11.29 3.80
CA ARG A 52 -6.90 11.45 4.58
C ARG A 52 -7.97 10.46 4.15
N ARG A 53 -8.13 10.22 2.84
CA ARG A 53 -9.05 9.21 2.30
C ARG A 53 -8.68 7.81 2.74
N MET A 54 -7.40 7.42 2.63
CA MET A 54 -6.87 6.14 3.09
C MET A 54 -7.18 5.90 4.58
N GLN A 55 -6.93 6.90 5.43
CA GLN A 55 -7.25 6.83 6.86
C GLN A 55 -8.76 6.72 7.11
N SER A 56 -9.58 7.47 6.38
CA SER A 56 -11.04 7.40 6.49
C SER A 56 -11.59 6.01 6.13
N TYR A 57 -11.14 5.41 5.03
CA TYR A 57 -11.53 4.06 4.64
C TYR A 57 -11.12 3.01 5.69
N ALA A 58 -9.91 3.14 6.27
CA ALA A 58 -9.43 2.22 7.30
C ALA A 58 -10.24 2.34 8.61
N ILE A 59 -10.64 3.56 8.99
CA ILE A 59 -11.51 3.82 10.15
C ILE A 59 -12.92 3.24 9.92
N SER A 60 -13.46 3.31 8.70
CA SER A 60 -14.77 2.73 8.36
C SER A 60 -14.73 1.21 8.09
N GLY A 61 -13.56 0.57 8.16
CA GLY A 61 -13.39 -0.85 7.87
C GLY A 61 -13.45 -1.21 6.38
N ASP A 62 -13.33 -0.23 5.49
CA ASP A 62 -13.26 -0.41 4.02
C ASP A 62 -11.80 -0.67 3.60
N PHE A 63 -11.31 -1.84 3.99
CA PHE A 63 -9.91 -2.22 3.86
C PHE A 63 -9.43 -2.24 2.40
N SER A 64 -10.27 -2.67 1.46
CA SER A 64 -9.91 -2.75 0.04
C SER A 64 -9.74 -1.36 -0.59
N ASN A 65 -10.60 -0.37 -0.28
CA ASN A 65 -10.37 1.01 -0.73
C ASN A 65 -9.20 1.68 0.03
N ALA A 66 -8.99 1.35 1.30
CA ALA A 66 -7.84 1.85 2.06
C ALA A 66 -6.51 1.37 1.45
N PHE A 67 -6.38 0.07 1.17
CA PHE A 67 -5.20 -0.53 0.53
C PHE A 67 -5.01 -0.07 -0.92
N SER A 68 -6.09 0.05 -1.69
CA SER A 68 -6.05 0.67 -3.03
C SER A 68 -5.53 2.10 -2.98
N THR A 69 -5.93 2.89 -1.98
CA THR A 69 -5.43 4.26 -1.79
C THR A 69 -3.96 4.30 -1.38
N LEU A 70 -3.49 3.35 -0.55
CA LEU A 70 -2.05 3.18 -0.28
C LEU A 70 -1.27 2.89 -1.56
N ASN A 71 -1.81 2.08 -2.47
CA ASN A 71 -1.19 1.78 -3.75
C ASN A 71 -1.16 3.00 -4.70
N LEU A 72 -2.13 3.91 -4.61
CA LEU A 72 -2.04 5.22 -5.29
C LEU A 72 -0.92 6.10 -4.70
N LEU A 73 -0.78 6.13 -3.36
CA LEU A 73 0.31 6.86 -2.69
C LEU A 73 1.72 6.33 -3.05
N LYS A 74 1.87 5.06 -3.44
CA LYS A 74 3.14 4.50 -3.97
C LYS A 74 3.56 5.11 -5.32
N ASN A 75 2.60 5.65 -6.09
CA ASN A 75 2.80 6.11 -7.47
C ASN A 75 2.91 7.65 -7.60
N ILE A 76 2.99 8.37 -6.48
CA ILE A 76 3.03 9.83 -6.40
C ILE A 76 4.31 10.26 -5.67
N ASP A 77 4.89 11.39 -6.07
CA ASP A 77 6.04 11.98 -5.39
C ASP A 77 5.73 12.21 -3.90
N GLY A 78 6.44 11.47 -3.05
CA GLY A 78 6.20 11.37 -1.62
C GLY A 78 6.44 9.96 -1.09
N LYS A 79 5.79 8.95 -1.69
CA LYS A 79 5.64 7.55 -1.19
C LYS A 79 4.96 7.43 0.18
N PRO A 80 4.30 6.29 0.51
CA PRO A 80 3.72 6.06 1.83
C PRO A 80 4.76 6.18 2.94
N THR A 81 4.42 6.85 4.04
CA THR A 81 5.29 6.94 5.22
C THR A 81 5.13 5.71 6.14
N VAL A 82 6.06 5.55 7.10
CA VAL A 82 5.93 4.56 8.19
C VAL A 82 4.60 4.74 8.94
N TYR A 83 4.16 5.98 9.13
CA TYR A 83 2.89 6.29 9.82
C TYR A 83 1.69 5.76 9.02
N ASP A 84 1.70 5.92 7.70
CA ASP A 84 0.62 5.49 6.81
C ASP A 84 0.46 3.97 6.78
N CYS A 85 1.57 3.25 6.64
CA CYS A 85 1.57 1.79 6.72
C CYS A 85 1.19 1.28 8.12
N ASN A 86 1.71 1.89 9.19
CA ASN A 86 1.39 1.50 10.57
C ASN A 86 -0.08 1.77 10.93
N ALA A 87 -0.66 2.87 10.45
CA ALA A 87 -2.07 3.19 10.64
C ALA A 87 -2.95 2.12 10.00
N LEU A 88 -2.70 1.75 8.75
CA LEU A 88 -3.42 0.64 8.10
C LEU A 88 -3.25 -0.67 8.88
N MET A 89 -2.02 -1.09 9.16
CA MET A 89 -1.79 -2.35 9.88
C MET A 89 -2.54 -2.41 11.23
N TYR A 90 -2.59 -1.30 11.96
CA TYR A 90 -3.38 -1.19 13.21
C TYR A 90 -4.89 -1.39 12.99
N PHE A 91 -5.49 -0.80 11.95
CA PHE A 91 -6.92 -0.99 11.67
C PHE A 91 -7.24 -2.39 11.16
N TYR A 92 -6.38 -2.98 10.32
CA TYR A 92 -6.51 -4.38 9.89
C TYR A 92 -6.52 -5.32 11.10
N LEU A 93 -5.51 -5.21 11.99
CA LEU A 93 -5.36 -6.06 13.18
C LEU A 93 -6.47 -5.90 14.23
N LYS A 94 -7.30 -4.85 14.13
CA LYS A 94 -8.48 -4.63 14.98
C LYS A 94 -9.80 -5.08 14.34
N SER A 95 -9.80 -5.44 13.06
CA SER A 95 -11.01 -5.85 12.34
C SER A 95 -11.15 -7.36 12.27
N LYS A 96 -12.38 -7.86 12.46
CA LYS A 96 -12.72 -9.27 12.23
C LYS A 96 -12.86 -9.65 10.75
N ASN A 97 -12.93 -8.64 9.87
CA ASN A 97 -13.19 -8.81 8.43
C ASN A 97 -11.97 -8.41 7.57
N ALA A 98 -10.80 -8.23 8.18
CA ALA A 98 -9.59 -7.80 7.50
C ALA A 98 -8.96 -8.91 6.65
N CYS A 99 -8.46 -8.56 5.45
CA CYS A 99 -7.72 -9.51 4.62
C CYS A 99 -6.26 -9.62 5.09
N TRP A 100 -5.89 -10.80 5.61
CA TRP A 100 -4.52 -11.08 6.05
C TRP A 100 -3.47 -10.96 4.93
N GLN A 101 -3.85 -11.23 3.68
CA GLN A 101 -2.95 -11.13 2.53
C GLN A 101 -2.54 -9.67 2.27
N GLU A 102 -3.48 -8.72 2.37
CA GLU A 102 -3.21 -7.29 2.24
C GLU A 102 -2.30 -6.78 3.39
N LEU A 103 -2.50 -7.23 4.63
CA LEU A 103 -1.62 -6.92 5.75
C LEU A 103 -0.17 -7.37 5.48
N VAL A 104 0.00 -8.61 5.00
CA VAL A 104 1.31 -9.16 4.63
C VAL A 104 1.92 -8.39 3.45
N GLU A 105 1.12 -7.93 2.49
CA GLU A 105 1.63 -7.09 1.38
C GLU A 105 2.06 -5.70 1.86
N ILE A 106 1.38 -5.09 2.85
CA ILE A 106 1.83 -3.84 3.47
C ILE A 106 3.21 -4.04 4.13
N TYR A 107 3.34 -5.05 5.00
CA TYR A 107 4.60 -5.30 5.73
C TYR A 107 5.76 -5.70 4.79
N THR A 108 5.51 -6.58 3.82
CA THR A 108 6.56 -6.97 2.84
C THR A 108 6.87 -5.85 1.84
N GLY A 109 5.90 -5.00 1.51
CA GLY A 109 6.09 -3.78 0.73
C GLY A 109 7.03 -2.78 1.42
N MET A 110 6.84 -2.54 2.73
CA MET A 110 7.77 -1.77 3.55
C MET A 110 9.20 -2.34 3.51
N LYS A 111 9.37 -3.65 3.73
CA LYS A 111 10.69 -4.31 3.74
C LYS A 111 11.42 -4.32 2.39
N ARG A 112 10.71 -4.16 1.26
CA ARG A 112 11.28 -4.28 -0.10
C ARG A 112 11.48 -2.93 -0.81
N PHE A 113 10.49 -2.05 -0.78
CA PHE A 113 10.44 -0.86 -1.67
C PHE A 113 9.90 0.42 -1.01
N GLY A 114 9.22 0.27 0.13
CA GLY A 114 8.67 1.36 0.94
C GLY A 114 9.65 1.87 2.00
N PRO A 115 9.14 2.56 3.03
CA PRO A 115 9.95 2.93 4.18
C PRO A 115 10.22 1.69 5.07
N PRO A 116 11.41 1.58 5.69
CA PRO A 116 11.75 0.43 6.52
C PRO A 116 10.85 0.34 7.77
N PRO A 117 10.45 -0.86 8.20
CA PRO A 117 9.81 -1.06 9.50
C PRO A 117 10.67 -0.57 10.66
N VAL A 118 10.05 0.05 11.66
CA VAL A 118 10.72 0.55 12.87
C VAL A 118 10.08 -0.03 14.13
N ALA A 119 10.64 0.23 15.31
CA ALA A 119 10.10 -0.26 16.60
C ALA A 119 8.57 -0.15 16.76
N SER A 120 7.96 0.97 16.33
CA SER A 120 6.51 1.15 16.39
C SER A 120 5.73 0.25 15.42
N THR A 121 6.30 -0.13 14.27
CA THR A 121 5.73 -1.13 13.35
C THR A 121 5.67 -2.51 14.00
N PHE A 122 6.77 -2.95 14.62
CA PHE A 122 6.82 -4.22 15.35
C PHE A 122 5.86 -4.23 16.55
N ASN A 123 5.79 -3.14 17.32
CA ASN A 123 4.83 -3.00 18.43
C ASN A 123 3.36 -3.07 17.96
N THR A 124 3.02 -2.45 16.82
CA THR A 124 1.67 -2.56 16.22
C THR A 124 1.33 -4.00 15.83
N LEU A 125 2.23 -4.68 15.11
CA LEU A 125 2.06 -6.07 14.70
C LEU A 125 1.92 -7.00 15.92
N LEU A 126 2.84 -6.91 16.89
CA LEU A 126 2.85 -7.72 18.12
C LEU A 126 1.56 -7.53 18.93
N ASN A 127 1.14 -6.28 19.15
CA ASN A 127 -0.10 -5.99 19.87
C ASN A 127 -1.33 -6.57 19.14
N GLY A 128 -1.33 -6.57 17.80
CA GLY A 128 -2.38 -7.21 17.01
C GLY A 128 -2.45 -8.72 17.23
N MET A 129 -1.33 -9.43 17.03
CA MET A 129 -1.27 -10.89 17.19
C MET A 129 -1.68 -11.33 18.60
N LEU A 130 -1.25 -10.60 19.64
CA LEU A 130 -1.66 -10.85 21.02
C LEU A 130 -3.16 -10.63 21.27
N LEU A 131 -3.78 -9.61 20.65
CA LEU A 131 -5.24 -9.38 20.74
C LEU A 131 -6.06 -10.44 19.99
N LEU A 132 -5.47 -11.10 19.00
CA LEU A 132 -6.06 -12.20 18.23
C LEU A 132 -5.82 -13.58 18.87
N GLY A 133 -4.90 -13.65 19.85
CA GLY A 133 -4.49 -14.90 20.51
C GLY A 133 -3.44 -15.71 19.75
N ASP A 134 -2.89 -15.22 18.63
CA ASP A 134 -1.83 -15.94 17.91
C ASP A 134 -0.46 -15.70 18.56
N LEU A 135 -0.13 -16.59 19.49
CA LEU A 135 1.16 -16.59 20.19
C LEU A 135 2.33 -16.99 19.28
N LYS A 136 2.10 -17.69 18.15
CA LYS A 136 3.19 -18.10 17.25
C LYS A 136 3.67 -16.92 16.43
N ASP A 137 2.74 -16.20 15.81
CA ASP A 137 3.05 -15.00 15.04
C ASP A 137 3.52 -13.86 15.96
N ALA A 138 2.99 -13.76 17.19
CA ALA A 138 3.55 -12.85 18.19
C ALA A 138 5.04 -13.12 18.50
N ILE A 139 5.44 -14.39 18.68
CA ILE A 139 6.85 -14.78 18.88
C ILE A 139 7.68 -14.47 17.63
N PHE A 140 7.19 -14.78 16.43
CA PHE A 140 7.88 -14.46 15.18
C PHE A 140 8.13 -12.95 15.01
N ILE A 141 7.15 -12.11 15.37
CA ILE A 141 7.31 -10.65 15.35
C ILE A 141 8.35 -10.17 16.38
N VAL A 142 8.42 -10.78 17.57
CA VAL A 142 9.49 -10.51 18.55
C VAL A 142 10.87 -10.89 17.99
N GLU A 143 10.99 -12.02 17.28
CA GLU A 143 12.24 -12.39 16.61
C GLU A 143 12.59 -11.49 15.43
N GLU A 144 11.63 -11.04 14.61
CA GLU A 144 11.84 -10.00 13.60
C GLU A 144 12.34 -8.70 14.25
N MET A 145 11.71 -8.27 15.35
CA MET A 145 12.07 -7.04 16.07
C MET A 145 13.52 -7.09 16.57
N CYS A 146 13.93 -8.17 17.24
CA CYS A 146 15.30 -8.38 17.71
C CYS A 146 16.32 -8.47 16.55
N ARG A 147 15.97 -9.13 15.44
CA ARG A 147 16.82 -9.20 14.22
C ARG A 147 17.01 -7.83 13.54
N ASN A 148 16.07 -6.91 13.71
CA ASN A 148 16.17 -5.51 13.25
C ASN A 148 16.74 -4.59 14.35
N HIS A 149 17.42 -5.15 15.37
CA HIS A 149 18.07 -4.43 16.48
C HIS A 149 17.13 -3.58 17.36
N PHE A 150 15.83 -3.84 17.35
CA PHE A 150 14.86 -3.21 18.25
C PHE A 150 14.60 -4.09 19.48
N VAL A 151 14.42 -3.47 20.65
CA VAL A 151 14.18 -4.18 21.92
C VAL A 151 12.67 -4.30 22.19
N PRO A 152 12.10 -5.52 22.37
CA PRO A 152 10.71 -5.70 22.73
C PRO A 152 10.36 -5.06 24.07
N SER A 153 9.27 -4.28 24.12
CA SER A 153 8.80 -3.69 25.38
C SER A 153 8.03 -4.70 26.23
N PHE A 154 8.43 -4.83 27.49
CA PHE A 154 7.84 -5.76 28.47
C PHE A 154 6.31 -5.64 28.62
N THR A 155 5.75 -4.43 28.39
CA THR A 155 4.32 -4.13 28.49
C THR A 155 3.44 -4.99 27.57
N TYR A 156 3.98 -5.48 26.45
CA TYR A 156 3.27 -6.38 25.54
C TYR A 156 3.46 -7.86 25.91
N LEU A 157 4.60 -8.23 26.51
CA LEU A 157 4.92 -9.61 26.89
C LEU A 157 4.25 -10.05 28.21
N SER A 158 3.80 -9.11 29.03
CA SER A 158 3.27 -9.40 30.38
C SER A 158 1.76 -9.60 30.46
N LYS A 159 1.01 -9.51 29.35
CA LYS A 159 -0.44 -9.72 29.33
C LYS A 159 -0.79 -11.20 29.17
N ARG A 160 -0.92 -11.88 30.31
CA ARG A 160 -1.66 -13.15 30.45
C ARG A 160 -3.11 -12.88 30.82
#